data_AF-Q7ZTL4-F1
#
_entry.id   AF-Q7ZTL4-F1
#
_cell.length_a   1.000
_cell.length_b   1.000
_cell.length_c   1.000
_cell.angle_alpha   90.00
_cell.angle_beta   90.00
_cell.angle_gamma   90.00
#
_symmetry.space_group_name_H-M   'P 1'
#
loop_
_entity.id
_entity.type
_entity.pdbx_description
1 polymer ?
#
loop_
_entity_poly.entity_id
_entity_poly.type
_entity_poly.pdbx_seq_one_letter_code
_entity_poly.pdbx_strand_id
1 'polypeptide(L)'
;RMHVSPAQWLLVDVLERTLQRTQSLPQALVCAAFTCLESNFRLEALHRQIRILGHDTPLSRLQAKLDPGVNPSNLMNLFTYEKGFCFVHYLSQLCGDPDNFDSFLRDYIEKFKFRSVVAHELLESYLHFFPHLRDETTGRSEGLEFDCWLNAPGPPLSQPDLSQGSVFTAPVETLSQLWMSEPLDVEAASSFANISDWQTFQTVLFLDKLLDKSPLRPEVMMQLSLCYSADLATMNTEIRIRWLQIVVRNNYQPDLPQVRHFLLCQTSRIYTIPLYEDLSSGPLKSCALEIFYQTHGRLHPNLRKTIQQILAQGGSAVQPESAVPVLATELCAQNPTSLRDVNVTA
;
A
#
# COMPACT_ATOMS: atom_id res chain seq x y z
N ARG A 1 22.22 16.45 8.01
CA ARG A 1 21.94 15.20 7.26
C ARG A 1 21.47 14.16 8.27
N MET A 2 20.18 14.16 8.61
CA MET A 2 19.60 13.10 9.43
C MET A 2 19.30 11.94 8.50
N HIS A 3 20.18 10.94 8.47
CA HIS A 3 19.84 9.65 7.90
C HIS A 3 18.98 8.94 8.96
N VAL A 4 17.66 9.14 8.88
CA VAL A 4 16.71 8.28 9.57
C VAL A 4 16.73 6.97 8.81
N SER A 5 17.22 5.92 9.46
CA SER A 5 17.27 4.57 8.87
C SER A 5 15.84 4.12 8.57
N PRO A 6 15.56 3.44 7.44
CA PRO A 6 14.24 2.83 7.16
C PRO A 6 13.73 1.98 8.34
N ALA A 7 14.64 1.39 9.12
CA ALA A 7 14.34 0.68 10.35
C ALA A 7 13.62 1.54 11.41
N GLN A 8 13.95 2.83 11.52
CA GLN A 8 13.30 3.75 12.47
C GLN A 8 11.88 4.11 12.05
N TRP A 9 11.62 4.29 10.75
CA TRP A 9 10.27 4.50 10.23
C TRP A 9 9.40 3.25 10.34
N LEU A 10 9.98 2.07 10.10
CA LEU A 10 9.32 0.78 10.29
C LEU A 10 8.89 0.55 11.74
N LEU A 11 9.76 0.88 12.69
CA LEU A 11 9.42 0.78 14.11
C LEU A 11 8.34 1.77 14.50
N VAL A 12 8.36 3.01 14.00
CA VAL A 12 7.31 4.02 14.28
C VAL A 12 5.94 3.61 13.73
N ASP A 13 5.86 3.11 12.49
CA ASP A 13 4.60 2.64 11.90
C ASP A 13 4.09 1.38 12.61
N VAL A 14 4.97 0.46 13.02
CA VAL A 14 4.58 -0.71 13.82
C VAL A 14 4.15 -0.31 15.23
N LEU A 15 4.81 0.67 15.85
CA LEU A 15 4.45 1.23 17.15
C LEU A 15 3.08 1.90 17.12
N GLU A 16 2.78 2.69 16.09
CA GLU A 16 1.45 3.29 15.92
C GLU A 16 0.37 2.20 15.78
N ARG A 17 0.69 1.07 15.14
CA ARG A 17 -0.25 -0.05 14.97
C ARG A 17 -0.38 -0.95 16.20
N THR A 18 0.66 -1.09 17.04
CA THR A 18 0.57 -1.86 18.29
C THR A 18 -0.07 -1.06 19.42
N LEU A 19 0.15 0.26 19.48
CA LEU A 19 -0.39 1.15 20.51
C LEU A 19 -1.91 1.35 20.43
N GLN A 20 -2.57 1.04 19.30
CA GLN A 20 -4.05 1.10 19.18
C GLN A 20 -4.80 0.08 20.07
N ARG A 21 -4.10 -0.81 20.77
CA ARG A 21 -4.67 -1.84 21.66
C ARG A 21 -5.18 -1.33 23.00
N THR A 22 -4.98 -0.06 23.36
CA THR A 22 -5.39 0.49 24.68
C THR A 22 -6.88 0.87 24.78
N GLN A 23 -7.76 0.34 23.93
CA GLN A 23 -9.20 0.63 23.94
C GLN A 23 -10.01 -0.52 24.57
N SER A 24 -11.26 -0.24 24.97
CA SER A 24 -12.17 -1.22 25.60
C SER A 24 -12.30 -2.53 24.80
N LEU A 25 -12.52 -3.69 25.43
CA LEU A 25 -12.52 -5.02 24.76
C LEU A 25 -13.31 -5.10 23.43
N PRO A 26 -14.55 -4.58 23.32
CA PRO A 26 -15.29 -4.59 22.05
C PRO A 26 -14.64 -3.71 20.98
N GLN A 27 -14.10 -2.58 21.39
CA GLN A 27 -13.45 -1.62 20.52
C GLN A 27 -12.07 -2.11 20.08
N ALA A 28 -11.35 -2.81 20.95
CA ALA A 28 -10.10 -3.48 20.62
C ALA A 28 -10.28 -4.58 19.56
N LEU A 29 -11.40 -5.33 19.61
CA LEU A 29 -11.70 -6.35 18.58
C LEU A 29 -12.01 -5.72 17.22
N VAL A 30 -12.80 -4.64 17.20
CA VAL A 30 -13.08 -3.88 15.97
C VAL A 30 -11.81 -3.23 15.42
N CYS A 31 -10.97 -2.65 16.28
CA CYS A 31 -9.66 -2.13 15.89
C CYS A 31 -8.76 -3.24 15.33
N ALA A 32 -8.70 -4.41 15.96
CA ALA A 32 -7.91 -5.53 15.47
C ALA A 32 -8.37 -6.03 14.10
N ALA A 33 -9.69 -6.18 13.89
CA ALA A 33 -10.24 -6.56 12.60
C ALA A 33 -9.96 -5.49 11.51
N PHE A 34 -10.00 -4.21 11.87
CA PHE A 34 -9.66 -3.11 10.97
C PHE A 34 -8.16 -3.09 10.63
N THR A 35 -7.26 -3.24 11.60
CA THR A 35 -5.82 -3.37 11.34
C THR A 35 -5.52 -4.60 10.49
N CYS A 36 -6.28 -5.70 10.66
CA CYS A 36 -6.17 -6.88 9.80
C CYS A 36 -6.61 -6.60 8.37
N LEU A 37 -7.68 -5.82 8.17
CA LEU A 37 -8.12 -5.38 6.84
C LEU A 37 -7.03 -4.56 6.13
N GLU A 38 -6.43 -3.57 6.81
CA GLU A 38 -5.35 -2.75 6.25
C GLU A 38 -4.11 -3.59 5.92
N SER A 39 -3.75 -4.51 6.82
CA SER A 39 -2.60 -5.40 6.63
C SER A 39 -2.83 -6.36 5.47
N ASN A 40 -4.03 -6.90 5.32
CA ASN A 40 -4.38 -7.78 4.18
C ASN A 40 -4.23 -7.04 2.86
N PHE A 41 -4.77 -5.82 2.79
CA PHE A 41 -4.67 -4.97 1.61
C PHE A 41 -3.20 -4.72 1.21
N ARG A 42 -2.36 -4.35 2.18
CA ARG A 42 -0.94 -4.05 1.94
C ARG A 42 -0.12 -5.28 1.57
N LEU A 43 -0.36 -6.43 2.21
CA LEU A 43 0.32 -7.68 1.88
C LEU A 43 -0.08 -8.20 0.49
N GLU A 44 -1.33 -8.04 0.07
CA GLU A 44 -1.72 -8.39 -1.31
C GLU A 44 -1.02 -7.49 -2.33
N ALA A 45 -0.89 -6.19 -2.06
CA ALA A 45 -0.11 -5.29 -2.89
C ALA A 45 1.38 -5.72 -2.97
N LEU A 46 1.97 -6.16 -1.84
CA LEU A 46 3.33 -6.70 -1.79
C LEU A 46 3.46 -7.96 -2.67
N HIS A 47 2.54 -8.92 -2.50
CA HIS A 47 2.53 -10.15 -3.30
C HIS A 47 2.39 -9.86 -4.79
N ARG A 48 1.54 -8.90 -5.17
CA ARG A 48 1.42 -8.47 -6.56
C ARG A 48 2.73 -7.92 -7.10
N GLN A 49 3.42 -7.10 -6.33
CA GLN A 49 4.69 -6.53 -6.75
C GLN A 49 5.79 -7.60 -6.88
N ILE A 50 5.80 -8.60 -6.00
CA ILE A 50 6.67 -9.79 -6.14
C ILE A 50 6.38 -10.54 -7.43
N ARG A 51 5.10 -10.76 -7.78
CA ARG A 51 4.70 -11.43 -9.02
C ARG A 51 5.19 -10.68 -10.27
N ILE A 52 5.19 -9.35 -10.24
CA ILE A 52 5.62 -8.50 -11.36
C ILE A 52 7.15 -8.44 -11.49
N LEU A 53 7.87 -8.24 -10.38
CA LEU A 53 9.32 -8.03 -10.39
C LEU A 53 10.14 -9.33 -10.33
N GLY A 54 9.49 -10.45 -10.01
CA GLY A 54 10.14 -11.73 -9.76
C GLY A 54 10.60 -11.91 -8.32
N HIS A 55 10.66 -13.17 -7.87
CA HIS A 55 10.98 -13.55 -6.49
C HIS A 55 12.43 -13.23 -6.10
N ASP A 56 13.37 -13.28 -7.05
CA ASP A 56 14.80 -13.06 -6.79
C ASP A 56 15.25 -11.60 -6.90
N THR A 57 14.30 -10.66 -7.08
CA THR A 57 14.67 -9.25 -7.28
C THR A 57 15.43 -8.70 -6.07
N PRO A 58 16.63 -8.12 -6.24
CA PRO A 58 17.39 -7.53 -5.14
C PRO A 58 16.63 -6.41 -4.41
N LEU A 59 15.65 -5.78 -5.07
CA LEU A 59 14.80 -4.73 -4.52
C LEU A 59 13.85 -5.23 -3.42
N SER A 60 13.65 -6.54 -3.29
CA SER A 60 12.77 -7.18 -2.31
C SER A 60 13.46 -7.58 -1.00
N ARG A 61 14.76 -7.28 -0.88
CA ARG A 61 15.50 -7.45 0.38
C ARG A 61 15.05 -6.38 1.37
N LEU A 62 14.87 -6.76 2.64
CA LEU A 62 14.52 -5.81 3.69
C LEU A 62 15.68 -4.85 3.96
N GLN A 63 16.91 -5.36 3.97
CA GLN A 63 18.12 -4.55 4.01
C GLN A 63 18.58 -4.22 2.60
N ALA A 64 18.09 -3.10 2.06
CA ALA A 64 18.54 -2.60 0.77
C ALA A 64 20.03 -2.22 0.80
N LYS A 65 20.78 -2.67 -0.21
CA LYS A 65 22.17 -2.24 -0.42
C LYS A 65 22.19 -0.96 -1.25
N LEU A 66 22.77 0.11 -0.69
CA LEU A 66 22.99 1.36 -1.40
C LEU A 66 24.27 1.26 -2.23
N ASP A 67 24.15 0.71 -3.43
CA ASP A 67 25.25 0.66 -4.38
C ASP A 67 25.49 2.04 -5.02
N PRO A 68 26.75 2.43 -5.31
CA PRO A 68 27.06 3.70 -5.97
C PRO A 68 26.31 3.86 -7.30
N GLY A 69 25.60 4.98 -7.46
CA GLY A 69 24.80 5.26 -8.67
C GLY A 69 23.33 4.84 -8.58
N VAL A 70 22.93 4.11 -7.53
CA VAL A 70 21.51 3.83 -7.26
C VAL A 70 20.87 5.03 -6.57
N ASN A 71 19.77 5.53 -7.11
CA ASN A 71 19.00 6.61 -6.47
C ASN A 71 18.33 6.08 -5.19
N PRO A 72 18.61 6.65 -4.00
CA PRO A 72 18.00 6.21 -2.73
C PRO A 72 16.47 6.22 -2.74
N SER A 73 15.83 7.09 -3.52
CA SER A 73 14.36 7.10 -3.64
C SER A 73 13.79 5.81 -4.21
N ASN A 74 14.57 5.06 -4.99
CA ASN A 74 14.13 3.79 -5.59
C ASN A 74 14.16 2.63 -4.59
N LEU A 75 14.82 2.82 -3.44
CA LEU A 75 14.95 1.82 -2.39
C LEU A 75 13.84 1.95 -1.33
N MET A 76 13.20 3.12 -1.22
CA MET A 76 12.03 3.36 -0.36
C MET A 76 10.75 2.84 -1.04
N ASN A 77 10.65 1.51 -1.12
CA ASN A 77 9.58 0.82 -1.83
C ASN A 77 8.67 0.03 -0.87
N LEU A 78 7.57 -0.50 -1.40
CA LEU A 78 6.60 -1.31 -0.65
C LEU A 78 7.25 -2.50 0.07
N PHE A 79 8.30 -3.09 -0.50
CA PHE A 79 9.02 -4.21 0.14
C PHE A 79 9.61 -3.81 1.47
N THR A 80 10.28 -2.65 1.53
CA THR A 80 10.91 -2.18 2.77
C THR A 80 9.86 -2.03 3.87
N TYR A 81 8.72 -1.42 3.57
CA TYR A 81 7.65 -1.20 4.53
C TYR A 81 6.95 -2.50 4.96
N GLU A 82 6.45 -3.28 4.01
CA GLU A 82 5.57 -4.41 4.33
C GLU A 82 6.37 -5.65 4.78
N LYS A 83 7.57 -5.89 4.23
CA LYS A 83 8.46 -6.94 4.75
C LYS A 83 9.02 -6.58 6.11
N GLY A 84 9.27 -5.29 6.37
CA GLY A 84 9.67 -4.80 7.67
C GLY A 84 8.55 -4.94 8.71
N PHE A 85 7.31 -4.65 8.33
CA PHE A 85 6.13 -4.93 9.18
C PHE A 85 6.04 -6.41 9.55
N CYS A 86 6.16 -7.32 8.58
CA CYS A 86 6.18 -8.76 8.85
C CYS A 86 7.35 -9.16 9.75
N PHE A 87 8.52 -8.55 9.57
CA PHE A 87 9.69 -8.83 10.41
C PHE A 87 9.47 -8.40 11.86
N VAL A 88 8.93 -7.20 12.11
CA VAL A 88 8.63 -6.75 13.47
C VAL A 88 7.51 -7.57 14.09
N HIS A 89 6.51 -8.00 13.31
CA HIS A 89 5.51 -8.96 13.78
C HIS A 89 6.15 -10.29 14.19
N TYR A 90 7.08 -10.82 13.40
CA TYR A 90 7.85 -12.03 13.74
C TYR A 90 8.62 -11.85 15.06
N LEU A 91 9.28 -10.71 15.27
CA LEU A 91 9.94 -10.40 16.55
C LEU A 91 8.93 -10.36 17.72
N SER A 92 7.72 -9.84 17.51
CA SER A 92 6.69 -9.83 18.56
C SER A 92 6.23 -11.24 18.94
N GLN A 93 6.17 -12.16 17.96
CA GLN A 93 5.79 -13.56 18.20
C GLN A 93 6.86 -14.33 18.97
N LEU A 94 8.14 -14.08 18.66
CA LEU A 94 9.26 -14.70 19.37
C LEU A 94 9.29 -14.35 20.87
N CYS A 95 8.80 -13.16 21.26
CA CYS A 95 8.71 -12.76 22.66
C CYS A 95 7.61 -13.49 23.46
N GLY A 96 6.67 -14.16 22.78
CA GLY A 96 5.54 -14.87 23.37
C GLY A 96 4.42 -13.99 23.94
N ASP A 97 4.77 -12.87 24.56
CA ASP A 97 3.83 -11.94 25.20
C ASP A 97 3.89 -10.54 24.55
N PRO A 98 2.78 -10.04 23.98
CA PRO A 98 2.70 -8.69 23.42
C PRO A 98 3.11 -7.58 24.39
N ASP A 99 2.79 -7.68 25.69
CA ASP A 99 3.10 -6.62 26.66
C ASP A 99 4.60 -6.52 26.94
N ASN A 100 5.31 -7.66 26.85
CA ASN A 100 6.77 -7.70 26.93
C ASN A 100 7.40 -7.08 25.68
N PHE A 101 6.81 -7.30 24.50
CA PHE A 101 7.28 -6.66 23.27
C PHE A 101 7.08 -5.14 23.31
N ASP A 102 5.94 -4.65 23.81
CA ASP A 102 5.70 -3.22 24.01
C ASP A 102 6.68 -2.60 25.03
N SER A 103 7.07 -3.36 26.06
CA SER A 103 8.09 -2.93 27.02
C SER A 103 9.48 -2.84 26.37
N PHE A 104 9.86 -3.81 25.55
CA PHE A 104 11.07 -3.74 24.74
C PHE A 104 11.06 -2.51 23.83
N LEU A 105 9.94 -2.24 23.16
CA LEU A 105 9.83 -1.11 22.24
C LEU A 105 10.02 0.23 22.98
N ARG A 106 9.43 0.39 24.18
CA ARG A 106 9.65 1.58 25.03
C ARG A 106 11.13 1.77 25.38
N ASP A 107 11.78 0.71 25.84
CA ASP A 107 13.20 0.74 26.23
C ASP A 107 14.11 0.99 25.02
N TYR A 108 13.79 0.42 23.86
CA TYR A 108 14.49 0.65 22.61
C TYR A 108 14.40 2.13 22.18
N ILE A 109 13.20 2.71 22.18
CA ILE A 109 13.01 4.14 21.84
C ILE A 109 13.78 5.02 22.81
N GLU A 110 13.69 4.76 24.11
CA GLU A 110 14.35 5.58 25.13
C GLU A 110 15.88 5.50 25.02
N LYS A 111 16.43 4.32 24.71
CA LYS A 111 17.87 4.10 24.50
C LYS A 111 18.40 4.80 23.24
N PHE A 112 17.62 4.81 22.16
CA PHE A 112 18.07 5.27 20.84
C PHE A 112 17.47 6.62 20.41
N LYS A 113 16.68 7.29 21.25
CA LYS A 113 16.20 8.65 20.96
C LYS A 113 17.35 9.58 20.63
N PHE A 114 17.15 10.40 19.60
CA PHE A 114 18.15 11.32 19.06
C PHE A 114 19.42 10.66 18.47
N ARG A 115 19.38 9.36 18.15
CA ARG A 115 20.47 8.64 17.48
C ARG A 115 20.00 7.99 16.18
N SER A 116 20.93 7.74 15.26
CA SER A 116 20.71 6.86 14.10
C SER A 116 21.15 5.45 14.47
N VAL A 117 20.37 4.45 14.05
CA VAL A 117 20.58 3.04 14.42
C VAL A 117 20.64 2.18 13.18
N VAL A 118 21.56 1.20 13.15
CA VAL A 118 21.63 0.17 12.11
C VAL A 118 20.91 -1.11 12.54
N ALA A 119 20.50 -1.96 11.59
CA ALA A 119 19.74 -3.17 11.88
C ALA A 119 20.42 -4.10 12.91
N HIS A 120 21.75 -4.20 12.89
CA HIS A 120 22.51 -5.00 13.86
C HIS A 120 22.35 -4.49 15.30
N GLU A 121 22.34 -3.17 15.51
CA GLU A 121 22.16 -2.58 16.85
C GLU A 121 20.73 -2.81 17.40
N LEU A 122 19.73 -2.84 16.51
CA LEU A 122 18.36 -3.26 16.85
C LEU A 122 18.34 -4.71 17.34
N LEU A 123 18.93 -5.63 16.57
CA LEU A 123 18.98 -7.05 16.91
C LEU A 123 19.73 -7.31 18.22
N GLU A 124 20.87 -6.66 18.44
CA GLU A 124 21.62 -6.76 19.70
C GLU A 124 20.80 -6.25 20.89
N SER A 125 20.11 -5.13 20.72
CA SER A 125 19.25 -4.58 21.77
C SER A 125 18.07 -5.50 22.07
N TYR A 126 17.49 -6.11 21.05
CA TYR A 126 16.39 -7.08 21.17
C TYR A 126 16.85 -8.33 21.92
N LEU A 127 17.97 -8.95 21.51
CA LEU A 127 18.54 -10.12 22.17
C LEU A 127 19.06 -9.82 23.58
N HIS A 128 19.45 -8.58 23.87
CA HIS A 128 19.81 -8.17 25.22
C HIS A 128 18.60 -8.06 26.14
N PHE A 129 17.47 -7.56 25.62
CA PHE A 129 16.23 -7.45 26.37
C PHE A 129 15.57 -8.83 26.60
N PHE A 130 15.70 -9.74 25.64
CA PHE A 130 15.18 -11.11 25.71
C PHE A 130 16.32 -12.14 25.76
N PRO A 131 17.04 -12.27 26.90
CA PRO A 131 18.22 -13.13 26.98
C PRO A 131 17.92 -14.62 26.79
N HIS A 132 16.69 -15.07 27.09
CA HIS A 132 16.26 -16.44 26.83
C HIS A 132 16.31 -16.81 25.34
N LEU A 133 16.14 -15.83 24.44
CA LEU A 133 16.28 -16.02 23.00
C LEU A 133 17.75 -16.15 22.58
N ARG A 134 18.72 -15.77 23.42
CA ARG A 134 20.16 -16.01 23.17
C ARG A 134 20.53 -17.47 23.42
N ASP A 135 20.02 -18.10 24.47
CA ASP A 135 20.43 -19.48 24.81
C ASP A 135 19.92 -20.53 23.81
N GLU A 136 18.78 -20.27 23.16
CA GLU A 136 18.28 -21.07 22.04
C GLU A 136 19.20 -21.01 20.80
N THR A 137 20.09 -20.02 20.70
CA THR A 137 21.06 -19.89 19.58
C THR A 137 22.25 -20.84 19.71
N THR A 138 22.59 -21.30 20.93
CA THR A 138 23.78 -22.15 21.17
C THR A 138 23.55 -23.64 20.91
N GLY A 139 22.29 -24.09 20.77
CA GLY A 139 21.93 -25.47 20.45
C GLY A 139 21.23 -25.66 19.10
N ARG A 140 20.76 -24.57 18.49
CA ARG A 140 20.18 -24.53 17.15
C ARG A 140 20.73 -23.29 16.44
N SER A 141 21.73 -23.47 15.60
CA SER A 141 22.05 -22.51 14.54
C SER A 141 20.89 -22.32 13.52
N GLU A 142 19.73 -22.96 13.76
CA GLU A 142 18.54 -23.02 12.91
C GLU A 142 17.34 -22.21 13.47
N GLY A 143 17.48 -21.49 14.59
CA GLY A 143 16.30 -20.91 15.31
C GLY A 143 15.90 -19.48 14.95
N LEU A 144 16.85 -18.60 14.62
CA LEU A 144 16.61 -17.17 14.36
C LEU A 144 17.10 -16.80 12.97
N GLU A 145 16.17 -16.68 12.03
CA GLU A 145 16.45 -16.42 10.62
C GLU A 145 16.74 -14.94 10.31
N PHE A 146 17.41 -14.22 11.23
CA PHE A 146 17.62 -12.77 11.07
C PHE A 146 18.37 -12.41 9.78
N ASP A 147 19.37 -13.21 9.40
CA ASP A 147 20.10 -13.00 8.15
C ASP A 147 19.19 -13.20 6.94
N CYS A 148 18.37 -14.26 6.92
CA CYS A 148 17.39 -14.49 5.87
C CYS A 148 16.36 -13.35 5.80
N TRP A 149 15.84 -12.88 6.93
CA TRP A 149 14.90 -11.75 6.98
C TRP A 149 15.47 -10.47 6.38
N LEU A 150 16.74 -10.16 6.69
CA LEU A 150 17.40 -8.95 6.22
C LEU A 150 17.85 -9.06 4.76
N ASN A 151 18.44 -10.20 4.37
CA ASN A 151 19.22 -10.33 3.14
C ASN A 151 18.57 -11.19 2.04
N ALA A 152 17.63 -12.09 2.37
CA ALA A 152 17.00 -12.94 1.36
C ALA A 152 16.00 -12.12 0.52
N PRO A 153 16.03 -12.25 -0.83
CA PRO A 153 14.99 -11.68 -1.68
C PRO A 153 13.69 -12.49 -1.54
N GLY A 154 12.61 -11.95 -2.10
CA GLY A 154 11.31 -12.61 -2.16
C GLY A 154 10.37 -12.22 -1.01
N PRO A 155 9.28 -12.99 -0.82
CA PRO A 155 8.27 -12.70 0.20
C PRO A 155 8.83 -12.73 1.63
N PRO A 156 8.09 -12.16 2.61
CA PRO A 156 8.39 -12.36 4.02
C PRO A 156 8.42 -13.85 4.40
N LEU A 157 9.31 -14.24 5.33
CA LEU A 157 9.42 -15.64 5.78
C LEU A 157 8.19 -16.08 6.59
N SER A 158 7.58 -15.14 7.31
CA SER A 158 6.34 -15.34 8.04
C SER A 158 5.44 -14.12 7.88
N GLN A 159 4.13 -14.33 7.97
CA GLN A 159 3.13 -13.28 7.88
C GLN A 159 2.18 -13.37 9.08
N PRO A 160 1.64 -12.23 9.55
CA PRO A 160 0.65 -12.25 10.61
C PRO A 160 -0.60 -13.04 10.22
N ASP A 161 -1.26 -13.66 11.19
CA ASP A 161 -2.63 -14.14 10.99
C ASP A 161 -3.58 -12.93 10.88
N LEU A 162 -4.25 -12.83 9.74
CA LEU A 162 -5.18 -11.74 9.41
C LEU A 162 -6.62 -12.23 9.34
N SER A 163 -6.92 -13.41 9.87
CA SER A 163 -8.24 -14.05 9.88
C SER A 163 -9.34 -13.16 10.48
N GLN A 164 -9.03 -12.33 11.48
CA GLN A 164 -9.97 -11.38 12.10
C GLN A 164 -10.47 -10.32 11.10
N GLY A 165 -9.70 -10.02 10.05
CA GLY A 165 -10.12 -9.11 8.98
C GLY A 165 -11.20 -9.69 8.06
N SER A 166 -11.49 -11.00 8.16
CA SER A 166 -12.50 -11.68 7.32
C SER A 166 -13.90 -11.08 7.43
N VAL A 167 -14.25 -10.51 8.59
CA VAL A 167 -15.53 -9.81 8.79
C VAL A 167 -15.71 -8.67 7.80
N PHE A 168 -14.61 -8.00 7.42
CA PHE A 168 -14.61 -6.91 6.46
C PHE A 168 -14.33 -7.35 5.02
N THR A 169 -13.50 -8.38 4.82
CA THR A 169 -13.12 -8.84 3.46
C THR A 169 -14.12 -9.81 2.84
N ALA A 170 -14.87 -10.59 3.64
CA ALA A 170 -15.85 -11.53 3.11
C ALA A 170 -17.02 -10.83 2.37
N PRO A 171 -17.63 -9.74 2.87
CA PRO A 171 -18.63 -8.99 2.12
C PRO A 171 -18.08 -8.44 0.79
N VAL A 172 -16.82 -8.01 0.78
CA VAL A 172 -16.15 -7.52 -0.44
C VAL A 172 -15.99 -8.65 -1.46
N GLU A 173 -15.59 -9.85 -1.04
CA GLU A 173 -15.48 -11.00 -1.91
C GLU A 173 -16.83 -11.40 -2.49
N THR A 174 -17.87 -11.49 -1.66
CA THR A 174 -19.23 -11.80 -2.11
C THR A 174 -19.74 -10.78 -3.12
N LEU A 175 -19.61 -9.48 -2.85
CA LEU A 175 -20.04 -8.44 -3.79
C LEU A 175 -19.26 -8.51 -5.10
N SER A 176 -17.95 -8.76 -5.03
CA SER A 176 -17.10 -8.93 -6.22
C SER A 176 -17.51 -10.13 -7.06
N GLN A 177 -17.97 -11.21 -6.44
CA GLN A 177 -18.48 -12.40 -7.14
C GLN A 177 -19.83 -12.13 -7.80
N LEU A 178 -20.75 -11.43 -7.11
CA LEU A 178 -22.05 -11.05 -7.65
C LEU A 178 -21.91 -10.17 -8.90
N TRP A 179 -21.04 -9.15 -8.87
CA TRP A 179 -20.79 -8.30 -10.05
C TRP A 179 -20.15 -9.05 -11.22
N MET A 180 -19.46 -10.16 -10.95
CA MET A 180 -18.76 -10.96 -11.95
C MET A 180 -19.51 -12.25 -12.31
N SER A 181 -20.75 -12.44 -11.85
CA SER A 181 -21.54 -13.63 -12.15
C SER A 181 -21.98 -13.68 -13.61
N GLU A 182 -22.16 -14.90 -14.14
CA GLU A 182 -22.70 -15.12 -15.48
C GLU A 182 -23.92 -16.07 -15.39
N PRO A 183 -25.15 -15.60 -15.66
CA PRO A 183 -25.52 -14.22 -16.02
C PRO A 183 -25.37 -13.22 -14.84
N LEU A 184 -25.28 -11.92 -15.16
CA LEU A 184 -25.23 -10.86 -14.15
C LEU A 184 -26.60 -10.73 -13.48
N ASP A 185 -26.62 -10.85 -12.15
CA ASP A 185 -27.80 -10.55 -11.34
C ASP A 185 -27.62 -9.16 -10.70
N VAL A 186 -28.13 -8.15 -11.40
CA VAL A 186 -27.99 -6.74 -10.98
C VAL A 186 -28.74 -6.48 -9.67
N GLU A 187 -29.91 -7.09 -9.47
CA GLU A 187 -30.71 -6.88 -8.26
C GLU A 187 -29.98 -7.46 -7.05
N ALA A 188 -29.45 -8.69 -7.18
CA ALA A 188 -28.64 -9.29 -6.12
C ALA A 188 -27.37 -8.49 -5.84
N ALA A 189 -26.63 -8.03 -6.85
CA ALA A 189 -25.39 -7.28 -6.65
C ALA A 189 -25.63 -5.89 -6.05
N SER A 190 -26.59 -5.13 -6.60
CA SER A 190 -26.85 -3.73 -6.20
C SER A 190 -27.48 -3.61 -4.81
N SER A 191 -28.28 -4.59 -4.39
CA SER A 191 -28.94 -4.60 -3.07
C SER A 191 -28.13 -5.27 -1.96
N PHE A 192 -27.05 -6.00 -2.30
CA PHE A 192 -26.26 -6.75 -1.33
C PHE A 192 -25.59 -5.86 -0.27
N ALA A 193 -25.02 -4.73 -0.68
CA ALA A 193 -24.33 -3.81 0.21
C ALA A 193 -24.37 -2.37 -0.30
N ASN A 194 -24.55 -1.44 0.63
CA ASN A 194 -24.32 -0.02 0.41
C ASN A 194 -22.83 0.29 0.65
N ILE A 195 -22.08 0.54 -0.42
CA ILE A 195 -20.63 0.81 -0.34
C ILE A 195 -20.31 2.10 0.43
N SER A 196 -21.29 2.99 0.61
CA SER A 196 -21.13 4.21 1.41
C SER A 196 -21.00 3.94 2.91
N ASP A 197 -21.46 2.77 3.37
CA ASP A 197 -21.35 2.35 4.77
C ASP A 197 -20.04 1.59 5.05
N TRP A 198 -19.25 1.32 4.01
CA TRP A 198 -18.01 0.56 4.12
C TRP A 198 -16.84 1.39 4.65
N GLN A 199 -15.93 0.69 5.33
CA GLN A 199 -14.62 1.27 5.67
C GLN A 199 -13.83 1.55 4.39
N THR A 200 -12.99 2.59 4.42
CA THR A 200 -12.22 3.02 3.23
C THR A 200 -11.48 1.88 2.56
N PHE A 201 -10.80 1.03 3.34
CA PHE A 201 -10.06 -0.11 2.81
C PHE A 201 -10.96 -1.19 2.21
N GLN A 202 -12.19 -1.39 2.70
CA GLN A 202 -13.13 -2.34 2.07
C GLN A 202 -13.49 -1.91 0.66
N THR A 203 -13.84 -0.63 0.48
CA THR A 203 -14.17 -0.07 -0.84
C THR A 203 -12.95 -0.09 -1.76
N VAL A 204 -11.75 0.22 -1.24
CA VAL A 204 -10.49 0.09 -1.98
C VAL A 204 -10.25 -1.35 -2.44
N LEU A 205 -10.40 -2.35 -1.56
CA LEU A 205 -10.25 -3.77 -1.90
C LEU A 205 -11.23 -4.21 -2.98
N PHE A 206 -12.48 -3.74 -2.90
CA PHE A 206 -13.50 -4.02 -3.92
C PHE A 206 -13.12 -3.45 -5.29
N LEU A 207 -12.73 -2.17 -5.34
CA LEU A 207 -12.31 -1.55 -6.59
C LEU A 207 -11.04 -2.17 -7.16
N ASP A 208 -10.09 -2.59 -6.31
CA ASP A 208 -8.89 -3.29 -6.77
C ASP A 208 -9.23 -4.65 -7.40
N LYS A 209 -10.18 -5.41 -6.83
CA LYS A 209 -10.69 -6.64 -7.45
C LYS A 209 -11.32 -6.39 -8.83
N LEU A 210 -12.03 -5.27 -8.99
CA LEU A 210 -12.59 -4.87 -10.29
C LEU A 210 -11.51 -4.40 -11.27
N LEU A 211 -10.48 -3.69 -10.79
CA LEU A 211 -9.32 -3.28 -11.58
C LEU A 211 -8.53 -4.47 -12.12
N ASP A 212 -8.40 -5.53 -11.33
CA ASP A 212 -7.68 -6.76 -11.69
C ASP A 212 -8.34 -7.52 -12.83
N LYS A 213 -9.66 -7.39 -12.93
CA LYS A 213 -10.47 -8.01 -13.97
C LYS A 213 -10.81 -7.04 -15.11
N SER A 214 -10.30 -5.80 -15.07
CA SER A 214 -10.55 -4.82 -16.13
C SER A 214 -9.72 -5.13 -17.39
N PRO A 215 -10.28 -4.93 -18.61
CA PRO A 215 -11.61 -4.40 -18.89
C PRO A 215 -12.73 -5.38 -18.54
N LEU A 216 -13.78 -4.84 -17.91
CA LEU A 216 -15.00 -5.53 -17.53
C LEU A 216 -15.94 -5.68 -18.72
N ARG A 217 -16.95 -6.54 -18.59
CA ARG A 217 -18.03 -6.65 -19.58
C ARG A 217 -18.80 -5.31 -19.65
N PRO A 218 -19.22 -4.83 -20.84
CA PRO A 218 -19.92 -3.56 -20.98
C PRO A 218 -21.16 -3.42 -20.09
N GLU A 219 -21.94 -4.51 -19.94
CA GLU A 219 -23.10 -4.55 -19.07
C GLU A 219 -22.72 -4.33 -17.59
N VAL A 220 -21.67 -5.00 -17.10
CA VAL A 220 -21.17 -4.86 -15.72
C VAL A 220 -20.68 -3.43 -15.47
N MET A 221 -19.86 -2.88 -16.37
CA MET A 221 -19.34 -1.51 -16.23
C MET A 221 -20.47 -0.47 -16.18
N MET A 222 -21.47 -0.61 -17.05
CA MET A 222 -22.64 0.27 -17.06
C MET A 222 -23.40 0.21 -15.74
N GLN A 223 -23.70 -0.99 -15.24
CA GLN A 223 -24.44 -1.15 -13.99
C GLN A 223 -23.65 -0.67 -12.77
N LEU A 224 -22.34 -0.96 -12.71
CA LEU A 224 -21.46 -0.41 -11.67
C LEU A 224 -21.49 1.13 -11.66
N SER A 225 -21.42 1.76 -12.83
CA SER A 225 -21.48 3.21 -12.95
C SER A 225 -22.83 3.76 -12.47
N LEU A 226 -23.94 3.11 -12.83
CA LEU A 226 -25.28 3.52 -12.39
C LEU A 226 -25.45 3.39 -10.87
N CYS A 227 -24.91 2.34 -10.27
CA CYS A 227 -25.04 2.10 -8.84
C CYS A 227 -24.10 2.96 -7.99
N TYR A 228 -22.85 3.17 -8.43
CA TYR A 228 -21.79 3.63 -7.53
C TYR A 228 -21.07 4.91 -7.96
N SER A 229 -21.15 5.35 -9.22
CA SER A 229 -20.33 6.49 -9.70
C SER A 229 -20.55 7.77 -8.89
N ALA A 230 -21.80 8.06 -8.50
CA ALA A 230 -22.16 9.24 -7.71
C ALA A 230 -21.55 9.20 -6.31
N ASP A 231 -21.66 8.07 -5.62
CA ASP A 231 -21.09 7.87 -4.28
C ASP A 231 -19.56 7.97 -4.35
N LEU A 232 -18.96 7.21 -5.27
CA LEU A 232 -17.51 7.15 -5.46
C LEU A 232 -16.91 8.52 -5.78
N ALA A 233 -17.62 9.39 -6.51
CA ALA A 233 -17.15 10.74 -6.84
C ALA A 233 -16.96 11.63 -5.59
N THR A 234 -17.70 11.37 -4.51
CA THR A 234 -17.65 12.14 -3.25
C THR A 234 -16.71 11.54 -2.21
N MET A 235 -16.28 10.29 -2.41
CA MET A 235 -15.39 9.59 -1.50
C MET A 235 -13.95 10.14 -1.54
N ASN A 236 -13.11 9.63 -0.63
CA ASN A 236 -11.71 10.04 -0.54
C ASN A 236 -10.93 9.72 -1.83
N THR A 237 -9.78 10.37 -1.98
CA THR A 237 -8.96 10.33 -3.19
C THR A 237 -8.45 8.93 -3.54
N GLU A 238 -8.17 8.06 -2.55
CA GLU A 238 -7.73 6.67 -2.77
C GLU A 238 -8.82 5.81 -3.42
N ILE A 239 -10.08 6.05 -3.08
CA ILE A 239 -11.21 5.36 -3.71
C ILE A 239 -11.44 5.92 -5.12
N ARG A 240 -11.46 7.25 -5.24
CA ARG A 240 -11.69 7.94 -6.52
C ARG A 240 -10.69 7.53 -7.58
N ILE A 241 -9.39 7.49 -7.24
CA ILE A 241 -8.35 7.13 -8.22
C ILE A 241 -8.61 5.75 -8.82
N ARG A 242 -8.99 4.76 -8.01
CA ARG A 242 -9.26 3.39 -8.46
C ARG A 242 -10.48 3.31 -9.37
N TRP A 243 -11.58 3.99 -9.01
CA TRP A 243 -12.74 4.10 -9.89
C TRP A 243 -12.38 4.69 -11.24
N LEU A 244 -11.62 5.80 -11.25
CA LEU A 244 -11.21 6.45 -12.48
C LEU A 244 -10.28 5.57 -13.33
N GLN A 245 -9.42 4.75 -12.71
CA GLN A 245 -8.64 3.75 -13.44
C GLN A 245 -9.52 2.67 -14.09
N ILE A 246 -10.58 2.21 -13.40
CA ILE A 246 -11.57 1.28 -13.99
C ILE A 246 -12.22 1.96 -15.20
N VAL A 247 -12.70 3.19 -15.06
CA VAL A 247 -13.31 3.97 -16.15
C VAL A 247 -12.38 4.06 -17.36
N VAL A 248 -11.10 4.40 -17.14
CA VAL A 248 -10.09 4.53 -18.21
C VAL A 248 -9.80 3.18 -18.88
N ARG A 249 -9.57 2.12 -18.11
CA ARG A 249 -9.28 0.76 -18.63
C ARG A 249 -10.45 0.18 -19.41
N ASN A 250 -11.67 0.56 -19.06
CA ASN A 250 -12.89 0.18 -19.77
C ASN A 250 -13.26 1.12 -20.93
N ASN A 251 -12.51 2.22 -21.13
CA ASN A 251 -12.82 3.28 -22.09
C ASN A 251 -14.28 3.80 -21.96
N TYR A 252 -14.78 3.88 -20.72
CA TYR A 252 -16.18 4.13 -20.43
C TYR A 252 -16.51 5.64 -20.53
N GLN A 253 -17.06 6.04 -21.68
CA GLN A 253 -17.28 7.44 -22.05
C GLN A 253 -18.08 8.27 -21.03
N PRO A 254 -19.19 7.77 -20.43
CA PRO A 254 -20.02 8.58 -19.54
C PRO A 254 -19.26 9.18 -18.34
N ASP A 255 -18.25 8.47 -17.82
CA ASP A 255 -17.48 8.92 -16.64
C ASP A 255 -16.12 9.54 -16.99
N LEU A 256 -15.71 9.58 -18.26
CA LEU A 256 -14.46 10.24 -18.66
C LEU A 256 -14.36 11.73 -18.27
N PRO A 257 -15.45 12.53 -18.24
CA PRO A 257 -15.39 13.90 -17.72
C PRO A 257 -14.89 13.96 -16.27
N GLN A 258 -15.19 12.95 -15.46
CA GLN A 258 -14.72 12.87 -14.07
C GLN A 258 -13.20 12.63 -14.01
N VAL A 259 -12.66 11.79 -14.91
CA VAL A 259 -11.21 11.55 -15.04
C VAL A 259 -10.49 12.85 -15.38
N ARG A 260 -11.03 13.60 -16.35
CA ARG A 260 -10.49 14.90 -16.75
C ARG A 260 -10.49 15.88 -15.58
N HIS A 261 -11.64 16.04 -14.92
CA HIS A 261 -11.78 16.96 -13.80
C HIS A 261 -10.79 16.62 -12.66
N PHE A 262 -10.64 15.33 -12.35
CA PHE A 262 -9.70 14.87 -11.33
C PHE A 262 -8.25 15.28 -11.63
N LEU A 263 -7.78 15.05 -12.86
CA LEU A 263 -6.41 15.39 -13.27
C LEU A 263 -6.14 16.90 -13.37
N LEU A 264 -7.18 17.72 -13.60
CA LEU A 264 -7.06 19.19 -13.57
C LEU A 264 -6.85 19.74 -12.15
N CYS A 265 -7.36 19.03 -11.14
CA CYS A 265 -7.33 19.44 -9.74
C CYS A 265 -6.18 18.82 -8.95
N GLN A 266 -5.73 17.62 -9.32
CA GLN A 266 -4.77 16.84 -8.55
C GLN A 266 -3.32 17.05 -9.01
N THR A 267 -2.40 17.23 -8.06
CA THR A 267 -0.95 17.40 -8.31
C THR A 267 -0.10 16.33 -7.65
N SER A 268 -0.69 15.42 -6.87
CA SER A 268 0.00 14.31 -6.24
C SER A 268 0.48 13.30 -7.28
N ARG A 269 1.76 12.92 -7.18
CA ARG A 269 2.39 11.87 -7.99
C ARG A 269 1.65 10.54 -7.87
N ILE A 270 1.22 10.19 -6.66
CA ILE A 270 0.59 8.89 -6.34
C ILE A 270 -0.72 8.70 -7.14
N TYR A 271 -1.45 9.77 -7.40
CA TYR A 271 -2.74 9.72 -8.10
C TYR A 271 -2.64 10.07 -9.58
N THR A 272 -1.70 10.93 -9.96
CA THR A 272 -1.58 11.36 -11.35
C THR A 272 -0.88 10.31 -12.22
N ILE A 273 0.21 9.70 -11.74
CA ILE A 273 0.99 8.75 -12.54
C ILE A 273 0.16 7.55 -13.02
N PRO A 274 -0.55 6.81 -12.15
CA PRO A 274 -1.27 5.61 -12.58
C PRO A 274 -2.33 5.91 -13.64
N LEU A 275 -3.05 7.04 -13.52
CA LEU A 275 -4.02 7.45 -14.54
C LEU A 275 -3.36 7.84 -15.86
N TYR A 276 -2.23 8.54 -15.84
CA TYR A 276 -1.50 8.87 -17.06
C TYR A 276 -0.95 7.61 -17.75
N GLU A 277 -0.50 6.61 -16.98
CA GLU A 277 -0.09 5.30 -17.50
C GLU A 277 -1.26 4.59 -18.18
N ASP A 278 -2.40 4.46 -17.48
CA ASP A 278 -3.60 3.80 -18.03
C ASP A 278 -4.11 4.55 -19.28
N LEU A 279 -4.19 5.89 -19.25
CA LEU A 279 -4.65 6.70 -20.39
C LEU A 279 -3.70 6.60 -21.58
N SER A 280 -2.39 6.55 -21.35
CA SER A 280 -1.38 6.50 -22.41
C SER A 280 -1.23 5.12 -23.02
N SER A 281 -1.56 4.07 -22.28
CA SER A 281 -1.58 2.69 -22.78
C SER A 281 -2.81 2.38 -23.65
N GLY A 282 -3.92 3.10 -23.43
CA GLY A 282 -5.18 2.92 -24.13
C GLY A 282 -5.44 3.90 -25.29
N PRO A 283 -6.66 3.90 -25.85
CA PRO A 283 -7.07 4.80 -26.94
C PRO A 283 -7.18 6.27 -26.51
N LEU A 284 -7.04 6.56 -25.21
CA LEU A 284 -7.26 7.88 -24.60
C LEU A 284 -5.99 8.73 -24.50
N LYS A 285 -4.91 8.34 -25.17
CA LYS A 285 -3.63 9.07 -25.15
C LYS A 285 -3.77 10.53 -25.60
N SER A 286 -4.64 10.84 -26.56
CA SER A 286 -4.92 12.20 -27.00
C SER A 286 -5.53 13.06 -25.88
N CYS A 287 -6.46 12.48 -25.11
CA CYS A 287 -7.04 13.13 -23.93
C CYS A 287 -5.97 13.41 -22.88
N ALA A 288 -5.08 12.44 -22.61
CA ALA A 288 -3.96 12.63 -21.68
C ALA A 288 -3.03 13.77 -22.11
N LEU A 289 -2.68 13.84 -23.41
CA LEU A 289 -1.87 14.94 -23.94
C LEU A 289 -2.53 16.29 -23.71
N GLU A 290 -3.83 16.42 -24.02
CA GLU A 290 -4.57 17.66 -23.83
C GLU A 290 -4.59 18.12 -22.37
N ILE A 291 -4.89 17.20 -21.44
CA ILE A 291 -4.89 17.48 -19.99
C ILE A 291 -3.50 17.89 -19.52
N PHE A 292 -2.45 17.21 -19.99
CA PHE A 292 -1.08 17.55 -19.63
C PHE A 292 -0.70 18.95 -20.12
N TYR A 293 -1.05 19.33 -21.36
CA TYR A 293 -0.82 20.69 -21.85
C TYR A 293 -1.50 21.75 -20.97
N GLN A 294 -2.68 21.47 -20.43
CA GLN A 294 -3.39 22.42 -19.55
C GLN A 294 -2.80 22.49 -18.13
N THR A 295 -2.19 21.41 -17.64
CA THR A 295 -1.78 21.29 -16.23
C THR A 295 -0.28 21.37 -16.00
N HIS A 296 0.55 21.11 -17.01
CA HIS A 296 2.00 20.92 -16.86
C HIS A 296 2.70 22.05 -16.09
N GLY A 297 2.29 23.31 -16.29
CA GLY A 297 2.84 24.48 -15.60
C GLY A 297 2.68 24.45 -14.07
N ARG A 298 1.61 23.82 -13.57
CA ARG A 298 1.30 23.68 -12.13
C ARG A 298 1.94 22.45 -11.48
N LEU A 299 2.42 21.49 -12.29
CA LEU A 299 3.01 20.25 -11.77
C LEU A 299 4.45 20.48 -11.32
N HIS A 300 4.84 19.79 -10.24
CA HIS A 300 6.22 19.74 -9.77
C HIS A 300 7.16 19.25 -10.89
N PRO A 301 8.38 19.80 -11.06
CA PRO A 301 9.28 19.46 -12.16
C PRO A 301 9.55 17.96 -12.33
N ASN A 302 9.72 17.22 -11.23
CA ASN A 302 9.93 15.76 -11.28
C ASN A 302 8.70 15.02 -11.81
N LEU A 303 7.50 15.42 -11.36
CA LEU A 303 6.26 14.81 -11.84
C LEU A 303 6.02 15.12 -13.30
N ARG A 304 6.24 16.38 -13.71
CA ARG A 304 6.16 16.81 -15.11
C ARG A 304 7.06 15.96 -16.00
N LYS A 305 8.32 15.76 -15.60
CA LYS A 305 9.28 14.93 -16.34
C LYS A 305 8.83 13.48 -16.45
N THR A 306 8.30 12.90 -15.36
CA THR A 306 7.77 11.52 -15.39
C THR A 306 6.57 11.40 -16.33
N ILE A 307 5.60 12.32 -16.27
CA ILE A 307 4.44 12.28 -17.17
C ILE A 307 4.85 12.48 -18.63
N GLN A 308 5.82 13.35 -18.91
CA GLN A 308 6.39 13.50 -20.27
C GLN A 308 6.98 12.19 -20.79
N GLN A 309 7.68 11.43 -19.93
CA GLN A 309 8.24 10.12 -20.29
C GLN A 309 7.12 9.12 -20.59
N ILE A 310 6.08 9.05 -19.75
CA ILE A 310 4.91 8.18 -19.96
C ILE A 310 4.24 8.49 -21.31
N LEU A 311 3.97 9.76 -21.58
CA LEU A 311 3.31 10.21 -22.82
C LEU A 311 4.17 9.94 -24.07
N ALA A 312 5.50 10.05 -23.95
CA ALA A 312 6.42 9.74 -25.04
C ALA A 312 6.49 8.22 -25.34
N GLN A 313 6.44 7.38 -24.30
CA GLN A 313 6.61 5.93 -24.41
C GLN A 313 5.35 5.17 -24.84
N GLY A 314 4.15 5.77 -24.76
CA GLY A 314 2.86 5.15 -25.10
C GLY A 314 2.65 4.79 -26.59
N GLY A 315 3.64 4.16 -27.23
CA GLY A 315 3.62 3.62 -28.59
C GLY A 315 4.47 2.35 -28.74
N SER A 316 5.11 1.87 -27.67
CA SER A 316 5.79 0.56 -27.65
C SER A 316 5.57 -0.07 -26.29
N ALA A 317 5.04 -1.30 -26.25
CA ALA A 317 5.03 -2.10 -25.03
C ALA A 317 6.50 -2.25 -24.56
N VAL A 318 6.82 -1.68 -23.40
CA VAL A 318 8.16 -1.79 -22.81
C VAL A 318 8.15 -2.98 -21.87
N GLN A 319 8.97 -3.97 -22.22
CA GLN A 319 9.48 -5.01 -21.33
C GLN A 319 10.19 -4.38 -20.11
N PRO A 320 10.16 -5.03 -18.93
CA PRO A 320 10.48 -4.41 -17.66
C PRO A 320 11.99 -4.37 -17.41
N GLU A 321 12.68 -3.34 -17.90
CA GLU A 321 14.06 -3.05 -17.44
C GLU A 321 14.24 -1.67 -16.81
N SER A 322 13.17 -0.85 -16.72
CA SER A 322 13.30 0.45 -16.05
C SER A 322 12.05 1.01 -15.37
N ALA A 323 10.98 0.21 -15.22
CA ALA A 323 9.71 0.68 -14.68
C ALA A 323 9.39 -0.03 -13.35
N VAL A 324 9.94 0.49 -12.25
CA VAL A 324 9.34 0.26 -10.94
C VAL A 324 8.33 1.39 -10.72
N PRO A 325 7.03 1.11 -10.57
CA PRO A 325 6.08 2.13 -10.16
C PRO A 325 6.43 2.51 -8.72
N VAL A 326 6.99 3.72 -8.58
CA VAL A 326 7.34 4.33 -7.30
C VAL A 326 6.06 4.77 -6.61
N LEU A 327 5.42 3.83 -5.91
CA LEU A 327 4.50 4.15 -4.82
C LEU A 327 5.35 4.43 -3.57
N ALA A 328 5.14 5.61 -3.00
CA ALA A 328 5.71 6.17 -1.76
C ALA A 328 6.91 7.14 -1.88
N THR A 329 6.75 8.26 -1.14
CA THR A 329 7.74 9.28 -0.70
C THR A 329 8.07 10.38 -1.75
N GLU A 330 7.91 11.68 -1.50
CA GLU A 330 8.38 12.48 -0.34
C GLU A 330 7.44 13.60 0.13
N LEU A 331 7.52 13.86 1.45
CA LEU A 331 7.02 15.03 2.17
C LEU A 331 7.86 16.28 1.87
N CYS A 332 7.22 17.38 1.51
CA CYS A 332 7.44 18.68 2.17
C CYS A 332 6.34 19.69 1.84
N ALA A 333 5.69 20.15 2.91
CA ALA A 333 5.04 21.44 3.12
C ALA A 333 4.27 22.04 1.93
N GLN A 334 2.96 21.74 1.88
CA GLN A 334 1.86 22.72 1.98
C GLN A 334 0.52 21.98 1.80
N ASN A 335 -0.36 22.11 2.80
CA ASN A 335 -1.68 21.48 2.93
C ASN A 335 -2.54 21.60 1.64
N PRO A 336 -3.27 20.53 1.27
CA PRO A 336 -4.52 20.22 1.98
C PRO A 336 -4.55 18.80 2.57
N THR A 337 -5.36 18.68 3.62
CA THR A 337 -5.50 17.61 4.61
C THR A 337 -5.49 16.20 4.00
N SER A 338 -4.38 15.49 4.24
CA SER A 338 -4.25 14.03 4.12
C SER A 338 -4.47 13.43 5.50
N LEU A 339 -5.09 12.26 5.60
CA LEU A 339 -5.42 11.51 6.84
C LEU A 339 -4.21 11.09 7.69
N ARG A 340 -3.03 11.69 7.49
CA ARG A 340 -1.82 11.52 8.28
C ARG A 340 -1.71 12.48 9.48
N ASP A 341 -2.67 13.39 9.64
CA ASP A 341 -2.72 14.32 10.78
C ASP A 341 -4.03 14.15 11.56
N VAL A 342 -4.11 13.12 12.41
CA VAL A 342 -5.07 13.09 13.52
C VAL A 342 -4.29 13.33 14.80
N ASN A 343 -4.20 14.60 15.17
CA ASN A 343 -3.64 15.02 16.44
C ASN A 343 -4.66 14.69 17.55
N VAL A 344 -4.43 13.61 18.31
CA VAL A 344 -5.23 13.31 19.50
C VAL A 344 -4.57 13.97 20.69
N THR A 345 -4.93 15.23 20.92
CA THR A 345 -4.90 15.83 22.25
C THR A 345 -6.23 16.51 22.49
N ALA A 346 -7.05 15.87 23.31
CA ALA A 346 -7.93 16.51 24.28
C ALA A 346 -7.93 15.61 25.52
#